data_AF-F4RDF6-F1
#
_entry.id   AF-F4RDF6-F1
#
_cell.length_a   1.000
_cell.length_b   1.000
_cell.length_c   1.000
_cell.angle_alpha   90.00
_cell.angle_beta   90.00
_cell.angle_gamma   90.00
#
_symmetry.space_group_name_H-M   'P 1'
#
loop_
_entity.id
_entity.type
_entity.pdbx_description
1 polymer ?
#
loop_
_entity_poly.entity_id
_entity_poly.type
_entity_poly.pdbx_seq_one_letter_code
_entity_poly.pdbx_strand_id
1 'polypeptide(L)'
;MSDTKRPRKNPNPTLGLNPHNLHKNGVAIGFLPGFGEPISPNSPSQINGKLPAPMAIVSRAERLRYQIAKIIMLCIVRTSGALRLGCIKRLNGNPVWQIALMPYQGLETVTQQVMNGEWYKWGMQPKLFLRKWKMISQAVKSRTSRTYMLWAPNALTGGVNDVRGGYAPYWPGAQYVDILGFERKNVLPDRTKALKVIKKFSDLYSTPNNLPVVLSETGASYTVSLETGRPAPGGASEHDMKLRWLKQLLGDNLIKSVPNFKAFSWFEVKKNEDAS
;
A
#
# COMPACT_ATOMS: atom_id res chain seq x y z
N MET A 1 -29.80 -18.88 25.37
CA MET A 1 -29.63 -17.47 24.95
C MET A 1 -28.51 -17.41 23.93
N SER A 2 -28.86 -17.30 22.64
CA SER A 2 -27.90 -17.23 21.53
C SER A 2 -27.41 -15.79 21.38
N ASP A 3 -26.12 -15.58 21.62
CA ASP A 3 -25.45 -14.30 21.45
C ASP A 3 -25.22 -14.03 19.95
N THR A 4 -26.24 -13.48 19.29
CA THR A 4 -26.16 -13.02 17.91
C THR A 4 -25.30 -11.76 17.86
N LYS A 5 -24.00 -11.93 17.58
CA LYS A 5 -23.11 -10.82 17.25
C LYS A 5 -23.71 -10.02 16.09
N ARG A 6 -24.22 -8.82 16.39
CA ARG A 6 -24.64 -7.85 15.36
C ARG A 6 -23.50 -7.65 14.36
N PRO A 7 -23.77 -7.62 13.05
CA PRO A 7 -22.77 -7.24 12.06
C PRO A 7 -22.28 -5.84 12.39
N ARG A 8 -20.96 -5.67 12.55
CA ARG A 8 -20.36 -4.36 12.79
C ARG A 8 -20.69 -3.48 11.58
N LYS A 9 -21.45 -2.39 11.80
CA LYS A 9 -21.72 -1.36 10.78
C LYS A 9 -20.41 -0.94 10.13
N ASN A 10 -20.36 -0.99 8.80
CA ASN A 10 -19.19 -0.63 8.01
C ASN A 10 -18.83 0.84 8.31
N PRO A 11 -17.64 1.16 8.86
CA PRO A 11 -17.30 2.51 9.23
C PRO A 11 -17.02 3.32 7.96
N ASN A 12 -18.02 4.07 7.49
CA ASN A 12 -18.01 4.99 6.35
C ASN A 12 -17.63 4.35 4.99
N PRO A 13 -18.59 4.18 4.05
CA PRO A 13 -18.35 3.51 2.77
C PRO A 13 -17.32 4.20 1.87
N THR A 14 -16.98 5.47 2.16
CA THR A 14 -16.08 6.27 1.32
C THR A 14 -14.61 6.20 1.75
N LEU A 15 -14.28 5.54 2.86
CA LEU A 15 -12.90 5.53 3.43
C LEU A 15 -12.35 6.94 3.74
N GLY A 16 -13.21 7.96 3.80
CA GLY A 16 -12.78 9.36 3.89
C GLY A 16 -12.20 9.93 2.59
N LEU A 17 -12.30 9.20 1.48
CA LEU A 17 -11.85 9.64 0.16
C LEU A 17 -12.79 10.75 -0.35
N ASN A 18 -12.20 11.88 -0.75
CA ASN A 18 -12.93 12.99 -1.34
C ASN A 18 -13.25 12.69 -2.82
N PRO A 19 -14.54 12.63 -3.23
CA PRO A 19 -14.93 12.26 -4.59
C PRO A 19 -14.49 13.28 -5.65
N HIS A 20 -14.09 14.49 -5.27
CA HIS A 20 -13.57 15.52 -6.17
C HIS A 20 -12.05 15.41 -6.43
N ASN A 21 -11.36 14.51 -5.73
CA ASN A 21 -9.95 14.23 -6.00
C ASN A 21 -9.81 13.35 -7.24
N LEU A 22 -8.57 12.97 -7.55
CA LEU A 22 -8.24 12.13 -8.68
C LEU A 22 -8.85 10.74 -8.53
N HIS A 23 -9.90 10.50 -9.31
CA HIS A 23 -10.61 9.25 -9.41
C HIS A 23 -10.78 8.87 -10.88
N LYS A 24 -10.80 7.57 -11.17
CA LYS A 24 -11.22 7.05 -12.46
C LYS A 24 -12.04 5.79 -12.24
N ASN A 25 -13.23 5.74 -12.85
CA ASN A 25 -14.16 4.62 -12.74
C ASN A 25 -14.46 4.21 -11.28
N GLY A 26 -14.59 5.19 -10.38
CA GLY A 26 -14.86 4.97 -8.96
C GLY A 26 -13.64 4.56 -8.12
N VAL A 27 -12.47 4.39 -8.72
CA VAL A 27 -11.21 4.07 -8.02
C VAL A 27 -10.44 5.35 -7.73
N ALA A 28 -10.09 5.56 -6.46
CA ALA A 28 -9.29 6.69 -6.00
C ALA A 28 -7.80 6.45 -6.27
N ILE A 29 -7.10 7.48 -6.75
CA ILE A 29 -5.70 7.38 -7.15
C ILE A 29 -4.83 8.21 -6.20
N GLY A 30 -3.90 7.52 -5.53
CA GLY A 30 -2.90 8.11 -4.66
C GLY A 30 -1.48 7.94 -5.16
N PHE A 31 -0.54 8.53 -4.45
CA PHE A 31 0.89 8.46 -4.76
C PHE A 31 1.72 8.36 -3.48
N LEU A 32 2.89 7.71 -3.61
CA LEU A 32 3.97 7.78 -2.63
C LEU A 32 4.98 8.83 -3.09
N PRO A 33 5.00 10.05 -2.52
CA PRO A 33 6.02 11.03 -2.85
C PRO A 33 7.39 10.57 -2.35
N GLY A 34 8.43 10.84 -3.14
CA GLY A 34 9.84 10.60 -2.84
C GLY A 34 10.40 11.55 -1.78
N PHE A 35 9.77 11.58 -0.61
CA PHE A 35 10.11 12.48 0.48
C PHE A 35 11.53 12.24 1.01
N GLY A 36 12.48 13.08 0.58
CA GLY A 36 13.88 12.95 0.99
C GLY A 36 14.61 11.78 0.32
N GLU A 37 14.09 11.28 -0.80
CA GLU A 37 14.80 10.34 -1.65
C GLU A 37 16.04 11.00 -2.26
N PRO A 38 17.21 10.35 -2.24
CA PRO A 38 18.46 10.98 -2.66
C PRO A 38 18.58 11.15 -4.19
N ILE A 39 17.95 10.26 -4.96
CA ILE A 39 18.12 10.19 -6.42
C ILE A 39 17.13 11.11 -7.15
N SER A 40 15.86 11.06 -6.77
CA SER A 40 14.81 11.83 -7.46
C SER A 40 13.69 12.20 -6.48
N PRO A 41 13.92 13.19 -5.60
CA PRO A 41 12.91 13.59 -4.63
C PRO A 41 11.77 14.34 -5.31
N ASN A 42 10.56 14.16 -4.79
CA ASN A 42 9.41 14.96 -5.16
C ASN A 42 8.48 15.19 -3.95
N SER A 43 7.63 16.20 -4.07
CA SER A 43 6.63 16.59 -3.08
C SER A 43 5.21 16.36 -3.61
N PRO A 44 4.20 16.22 -2.73
CA PRO A 44 2.81 16.13 -3.15
C PRO A 44 2.37 17.28 -4.07
N SER A 45 2.82 18.51 -3.81
CA SER A 45 2.47 19.67 -4.63
C SER A 45 3.05 19.58 -6.05
N GLN A 46 4.29 19.10 -6.18
CA GLN A 46 4.92 18.87 -7.49
C GLN A 46 4.21 17.76 -8.28
N ILE A 47 3.72 16.72 -7.59
CA ILE A 47 2.92 15.67 -8.23
C ILE A 47 1.56 16.23 -8.65
N ASN A 48 0.84 16.91 -7.74
CA ASN A 48 -0.48 17.49 -8.03
C ASN A 48 -0.42 18.49 -9.20
N GLY A 49 0.66 19.26 -9.35
CA GLY A 49 0.83 20.16 -10.49
C GLY A 49 0.92 19.47 -11.86
N LYS A 50 1.09 18.14 -11.88
CA LYS A 50 1.09 17.31 -13.10
C LYS A 50 -0.21 16.53 -13.30
N LEU A 51 -1.15 16.61 -12.35
CA LEU A 51 -2.38 15.83 -12.36
C LEU A 51 -3.57 16.72 -12.74
N PRO A 52 -4.61 16.16 -13.39
CA PRO A 52 -5.82 16.91 -13.73
C PRO A 52 -6.71 17.20 -12.50
N ALA A 53 -6.44 16.55 -11.37
CA ALA A 53 -7.10 16.76 -10.09
C ALA A 53 -6.12 16.43 -8.95
N PRO A 54 -6.31 16.97 -7.74
CA PRO A 54 -5.49 16.60 -6.59
C PRO A 54 -5.53 15.10 -6.33
N MET A 55 -4.39 14.49 -5.99
CA MET A 55 -4.36 13.07 -5.61
C MET A 55 -5.34 12.76 -4.46
N ALA A 56 -5.93 11.57 -4.47
CA ALA A 56 -6.90 11.16 -3.45
C ALA A 56 -6.25 10.64 -2.16
N ILE A 57 -5.05 10.04 -2.29
CA ILE A 57 -4.28 9.49 -1.17
C ILE A 57 -2.83 9.98 -1.26
N VAL A 58 -2.28 10.44 -0.14
CA VAL A 58 -0.84 10.67 0.04
C VAL A 58 -0.31 9.53 0.91
N SER A 59 0.64 8.77 0.39
CA SER A 59 1.17 7.58 1.06
C SER A 59 2.62 7.78 1.50
N ARG A 60 2.99 7.21 2.66
CA ARG A 60 4.37 7.28 3.20
C ARG A 60 4.71 6.07 4.06
N ALA A 61 5.95 5.60 3.97
CA ALA A 61 6.54 4.67 4.92
C ALA A 61 7.22 5.42 6.08
N GLU A 62 6.92 5.03 7.32
CA GLU A 62 7.53 5.59 8.54
C GLU A 62 8.23 4.50 9.36
N ARG A 63 9.47 4.76 9.79
CA ARG A 63 10.25 3.82 10.62
C ARG A 63 9.84 3.93 12.09
N LEU A 64 9.40 2.83 12.68
CA LEU A 64 9.10 2.66 14.10
C LEU A 64 10.39 2.46 14.93
N ARG A 65 11.01 3.55 15.40
CA ARG A 65 12.08 3.49 16.41
C ARG A 65 11.51 3.06 17.78
N TYR A 66 12.31 2.42 18.64
CA TYR A 66 11.85 1.86 19.93
C TYR A 66 11.20 2.92 20.86
N GLN A 67 11.64 4.17 20.81
CA GLN A 67 11.00 5.30 21.52
C GLN A 67 9.63 5.70 20.91
N ILE A 68 9.36 5.32 19.66
CA ILE A 68 8.14 5.60 18.92
C ILE A 68 6.97 4.73 19.38
N ALA A 69 7.18 3.56 19.98
CA ALA A 69 6.06 2.78 20.55
C ALA A 69 5.38 3.52 21.73
N LYS A 70 6.15 4.26 22.53
CA LYS A 70 5.64 5.13 23.62
C LYS A 70 5.02 6.42 23.06
N ILE A 71 5.60 6.96 21.98
CA ILE A 71 5.14 8.14 21.24
C ILE A 71 3.97 7.84 20.28
N ILE A 72 3.69 6.61 19.86
CA ILE A 72 2.44 6.27 19.17
C ILE A 72 1.30 6.19 20.19
N MET A 73 1.62 5.75 21.41
CA MET A 73 0.69 5.88 22.55
C MET A 73 0.47 7.33 22.99
N LEU A 74 1.41 8.27 22.79
CA LEU A 74 1.33 9.67 23.25
C LEU A 74 1.14 10.73 22.14
N CYS A 75 1.46 10.42 20.89
CA CYS A 75 1.81 11.41 19.86
C CYS A 75 1.36 11.06 18.44
N ILE A 76 0.29 10.26 18.28
CA ILE A 76 -0.55 10.35 17.07
C ILE A 76 -1.07 11.81 16.87
N VAL A 77 -0.90 12.70 17.86
CA VAL A 77 -1.26 14.13 17.78
C VAL A 77 -0.06 15.10 17.82
N ARG A 78 1.18 14.71 18.18
CA ARG A 78 2.22 15.74 18.46
C ARG A 78 3.66 15.55 17.93
N THR A 79 4.15 14.37 17.52
CA THR A 79 5.60 14.24 17.18
C THR A 79 5.97 13.34 16.00
N SER A 80 5.06 13.04 15.08
CA SER A 80 5.43 12.52 13.75
C SER A 80 5.50 13.67 12.73
N GLY A 81 6.57 14.47 12.76
CA GLY A 81 6.93 15.39 11.68
C GLY A 81 6.27 16.78 11.73
N ALA A 82 6.72 17.62 12.67
CA ALA A 82 6.25 19.00 12.82
C ALA A 82 6.44 19.87 11.55
N LEU A 83 7.36 19.52 10.65
CA LEU A 83 7.61 20.28 9.41
C LEU A 83 6.76 19.85 8.20
N ARG A 84 6.10 18.68 8.20
CA ARG A 84 5.38 18.16 7.01
C ARG A 84 3.88 17.86 7.22
N LEU A 85 3.41 17.65 8.44
CA LEU A 85 1.96 17.56 8.70
C LEU A 85 1.23 18.87 8.33
N GLY A 86 1.87 20.01 8.58
CA GLY A 86 1.35 21.32 8.19
C GLY A 86 1.19 21.47 6.68
N CYS A 87 2.16 20.99 5.88
CA CYS A 87 2.04 21.07 4.43
C CYS A 87 0.97 20.12 3.90
N ILE A 88 0.88 18.90 4.45
CA ILE A 88 -0.14 17.91 4.06
C ILE A 88 -1.56 18.40 4.37
N LYS A 89 -1.79 18.96 5.58
CA LYS A 89 -3.09 19.54 5.95
C LYS A 89 -3.52 20.73 5.08
N ARG A 90 -2.57 21.36 4.39
CA ARG A 90 -2.82 22.47 3.46
C ARG A 90 -2.85 22.03 1.99
N LEU A 91 -2.71 20.73 1.72
CA LEU A 91 -2.81 20.25 0.34
C LEU A 91 -4.22 20.45 -0.19
N ASN A 92 -4.28 20.92 -1.43
CA ASN A 92 -5.52 20.99 -2.18
C ASN A 92 -6.18 19.60 -2.24
N GLY A 93 -7.50 19.55 -2.16
CA GLY A 93 -8.28 18.31 -2.20
C GLY A 93 -8.36 17.53 -0.88
N ASN A 94 -7.61 17.92 0.17
CA ASN A 94 -7.60 17.27 1.49
C ASN A 94 -7.50 15.72 1.39
N PRO A 95 -6.39 15.19 0.83
CA PRO A 95 -6.26 13.76 0.58
C PRO A 95 -6.27 12.93 1.86
N VAL A 96 -6.70 11.67 1.74
CA VAL A 96 -6.52 10.67 2.80
C VAL A 96 -5.02 10.43 3.00
N TRP A 97 -4.59 10.36 4.26
CA TRP A 97 -3.22 10.05 4.59
C TRP A 97 -3.06 8.57 4.92
N GLN A 98 -2.23 7.88 4.13
CA GLN A 98 -1.89 6.48 4.34
C GLN A 98 -0.45 6.38 4.87
N ILE A 99 -0.27 5.77 6.04
CA ILE A 99 1.04 5.56 6.64
C ILE A 99 1.30 4.06 6.75
N ALA A 100 2.34 3.59 6.07
CA ALA A 100 2.89 2.26 6.28
C ALA A 100 3.85 2.31 7.49
N LEU A 101 3.50 1.59 8.56
CA LEU A 101 4.33 1.48 9.75
C LEU A 101 5.33 0.34 9.59
N MET A 102 6.61 0.66 9.46
CA MET A 102 7.69 -0.31 9.25
C MET A 102 8.60 -0.39 10.49
N PRO A 103 8.96 -1.59 10.99
CA PRO A 103 9.94 -1.70 12.08
C PRO A 103 11.28 -1.05 11.71
N TYR A 104 11.98 -0.46 12.70
CA TYR A 104 13.20 0.33 12.52
C TYR A 104 14.32 -0.30 11.67
N GLN A 105 14.39 -1.63 11.62
CA GLN A 105 15.50 -2.40 11.01
C GLN A 105 15.42 -2.56 9.48
N GLY A 106 14.64 -1.77 8.74
CA GLY A 106 14.32 -2.11 7.34
C GLY A 106 14.33 -1.01 6.29
N LEU A 107 15.40 -0.21 6.15
CA LEU A 107 15.47 0.72 5.01
C LEU A 107 16.91 1.18 4.67
N GLU A 108 17.91 0.31 4.79
CA GLU A 108 19.29 0.63 4.32
C GLU A 108 19.55 0.15 2.88
N THR A 109 18.71 -0.74 2.34
CA THR A 109 18.65 -1.10 0.91
C THR A 109 17.18 -1.25 0.50
N VAL A 110 16.85 -0.94 -0.76
CA VAL A 110 15.49 -1.18 -1.26
C VAL A 110 15.42 -2.61 -1.74
N THR A 111 14.92 -3.45 -0.87
CA THR A 111 14.17 -4.63 -1.30
C THR A 111 12.83 -4.54 -0.59
N GLN A 112 11.73 -4.53 -1.35
CA GLN A 112 10.37 -4.38 -0.83
C GLN A 112 9.91 -5.67 -0.15
N GLN A 113 10.15 -5.75 1.15
CA GLN A 113 9.90 -6.93 1.98
C GLN A 113 8.77 -6.61 2.98
N VAL A 114 7.80 -7.51 3.13
CA VAL A 114 6.62 -7.32 4.00
C VAL A 114 6.53 -8.52 4.96
N MET A 115 5.58 -8.52 5.91
CA MET A 115 5.50 -9.50 7.01
C MET A 115 5.60 -10.99 6.61
N ASN A 116 5.19 -11.35 5.40
CA ASN A 116 5.24 -12.69 4.83
C ASN A 116 6.53 -12.98 4.02
N GLY A 117 7.54 -12.11 4.08
CA GLY A 117 8.89 -12.34 3.53
C GLY A 117 9.93 -12.65 4.63
N GLU A 118 10.98 -13.38 4.28
CA GLU A 118 12.07 -13.83 5.17
C GLU A 118 13.19 -12.81 5.46
N TRP A 119 13.11 -11.62 4.86
CA TRP A 119 14.30 -10.81 4.58
C TRP A 119 14.53 -9.74 5.66
N TYR A 120 13.54 -9.56 6.54
CA TYR A 120 13.68 -8.81 7.79
C TYR A 120 13.68 -9.74 9.00
N LYS A 121 14.43 -9.36 10.05
CA LYS A 121 14.42 -10.04 11.36
C LYS A 121 13.04 -10.14 12.01
N TRP A 122 12.05 -9.38 11.55
CA TRP A 122 10.66 -9.42 12.02
C TRP A 122 9.70 -10.11 11.03
N GLY A 123 10.14 -10.37 9.81
CA GLY A 123 9.39 -11.15 8.82
C GLY A 123 9.27 -12.62 9.24
N MET A 124 8.37 -13.35 8.60
CA MET A 124 8.13 -14.77 8.86
C MET A 124 7.77 -15.14 10.31
N GLN A 125 7.20 -14.21 11.07
CA GLN A 125 6.80 -14.44 12.46
C GLN A 125 5.30 -14.18 12.67
N PRO A 126 4.40 -15.07 12.18
CA PRO A 126 2.95 -14.86 12.20
C PRO A 126 2.38 -14.56 13.59
N LYS A 127 2.77 -15.33 14.61
CA LYS A 127 2.28 -15.12 15.99
C LYS A 127 2.69 -13.77 16.56
N LEU A 128 3.93 -13.34 16.29
CA LEU A 128 4.43 -12.04 16.74
C LEU A 128 3.72 -10.90 15.99
N PHE A 129 3.57 -11.04 14.67
CA PHE A 129 2.83 -10.10 13.84
C PHE A 129 1.41 -9.87 14.37
N LEU A 130 0.63 -10.94 14.57
CA LEU A 130 -0.74 -10.84 15.06
C LEU A 130 -0.82 -10.21 16.46
N ARG A 131 0.10 -10.56 17.36
CA ARG A 131 0.19 -9.95 18.70
C ARG A 131 0.43 -8.44 18.59
N LYS A 132 1.40 -8.00 17.79
CA LYS A 132 1.75 -6.58 17.63
C LYS A 132 0.66 -5.81 16.90
N TRP A 133 0.07 -6.40 15.86
CA TRP A 133 -1.08 -5.83 15.16
C TRP A 133 -2.23 -5.53 16.10
N LYS A 134 -2.61 -6.50 16.95
CA LYS A 134 -3.68 -6.32 17.94
C LYS A 134 -3.38 -5.17 18.90
N MET A 135 -2.14 -5.10 19.41
CA MET A 135 -1.72 -4.01 20.30
C MET A 135 -1.84 -2.63 19.64
N ILE A 136 -1.32 -2.49 18.42
CA ILE A 136 -1.36 -1.20 17.69
C ILE A 136 -2.80 -0.84 17.33
N SER A 137 -3.59 -1.78 16.81
CA SER A 137 -5.00 -1.56 16.45
C SER A 137 -5.82 -1.11 17.66
N GLN A 138 -5.61 -1.72 18.83
CA GLN A 138 -6.27 -1.31 20.07
C GLN A 138 -5.85 0.09 20.52
N ALA A 139 -4.54 0.40 20.47
CA ALA A 139 -4.03 1.71 20.86
C ALA A 139 -4.51 2.84 19.93
N VAL A 140 -4.61 2.60 18.62
CA VAL A 140 -5.17 3.57 17.67
C VAL A 140 -6.65 3.79 17.95
N LYS A 141 -7.42 2.70 18.08
CA LYS A 141 -8.88 2.77 18.29
C LYS A 141 -9.28 3.38 19.63
N SER A 142 -8.44 3.26 20.67
CA SER A 142 -8.68 3.92 21.95
C SER A 142 -8.45 5.43 21.89
N ARG A 143 -7.81 5.93 20.83
CA ARG A 143 -7.48 7.36 20.66
C ARG A 143 -8.33 8.04 19.59
N THR A 144 -8.74 7.32 18.56
CA THR A 144 -9.49 7.90 17.43
C THR A 144 -10.31 6.85 16.70
N SER A 145 -11.49 7.25 16.24
CA SER A 145 -12.33 6.52 15.27
C SER A 145 -12.14 7.00 13.83
N ARG A 146 -11.31 8.03 13.62
CA ARG A 146 -11.05 8.65 12.30
C ARG A 146 -9.87 8.01 11.55
N THR A 147 -9.36 6.88 12.04
CA THR A 147 -8.20 6.18 11.46
C THR A 147 -8.58 4.73 11.18
N TYR A 148 -8.28 4.29 9.97
CA TYR A 148 -8.41 2.91 9.54
C TYR A 148 -7.11 2.14 9.72
N MET A 149 -7.22 0.84 9.97
CA MET A 149 -6.08 -0.08 10.05
C MET A 149 -6.02 -0.91 8.77
N LEU A 150 -4.98 -0.72 7.95
CA LEU A 150 -4.81 -1.38 6.65
C LEU A 150 -3.85 -2.58 6.74
N TRP A 151 -4.34 -3.81 6.52
CA TRP A 151 -3.50 -5.01 6.46
C TRP A 151 -3.01 -5.23 5.03
N ALA A 152 -1.69 -5.17 4.86
CA ALA A 152 -1.04 -5.06 3.56
C ALA A 152 0.04 -6.14 3.36
N PRO A 153 -0.31 -7.39 3.04
CA PRO A 153 0.66 -8.40 2.61
C PRO A 153 1.27 -8.09 1.22
N ASN A 154 2.46 -8.63 0.96
CA ASN A 154 2.97 -8.79 -0.41
C ASN A 154 2.09 -9.75 -1.21
N ALA A 155 2.05 -9.64 -2.55
CA ALA A 155 1.38 -10.62 -3.40
C ALA A 155 1.78 -12.05 -3.07
N LEU A 156 0.80 -12.94 -3.17
CA LEU A 156 0.97 -14.36 -2.93
C LEU A 156 2.04 -14.94 -3.87
N THR A 157 3.11 -15.49 -3.29
CA THR A 157 4.19 -16.17 -4.01
C THR A 157 4.28 -17.67 -3.68
N GLY A 158 3.50 -18.15 -2.71
CA GLY A 158 3.40 -19.56 -2.31
C GLY A 158 1.95 -20.02 -2.13
N GLY A 159 1.76 -21.07 -1.33
CA GLY A 159 0.46 -21.52 -0.86
C GLY A 159 -0.17 -20.50 0.10
N VAL A 160 -1.51 -20.42 0.13
CA VAL A 160 -2.24 -19.46 0.98
C VAL A 160 -1.90 -19.64 2.47
N ASN A 161 -1.58 -20.86 2.88
CA ASN A 161 -1.26 -21.23 4.26
C ASN A 161 0.24 -21.19 4.59
N ASP A 162 1.10 -20.88 3.62
CA ASP A 162 2.55 -20.90 3.81
C ASP A 162 3.01 -19.73 4.69
N VAL A 163 4.01 -19.99 5.54
CA VAL A 163 4.65 -18.92 6.33
C VAL A 163 5.38 -17.94 5.41
N ARG A 164 6.04 -18.45 4.37
CA ARG A 164 6.73 -17.65 3.36
C ARG A 164 5.79 -17.41 2.18
N GLY A 165 5.52 -16.14 1.86
CA GLY A 165 4.72 -15.76 0.70
C GLY A 165 3.23 -16.06 0.80
N GLY A 166 2.76 -16.72 1.87
CA GLY A 166 1.33 -16.96 2.13
C GLY A 166 0.64 -15.78 2.82
N TYR A 167 -0.67 -15.92 3.01
CA TYR A 167 -1.54 -14.89 3.58
C TYR A 167 -2.13 -15.31 4.92
N ALA A 168 -2.67 -16.52 4.99
CA ALA A 168 -3.51 -16.96 6.10
C ALA A 168 -2.82 -16.87 7.49
N PRO A 169 -1.53 -17.22 7.64
CA PRO A 169 -0.86 -17.10 8.95
C PRO A 169 -0.83 -15.66 9.50
N TYR A 170 -0.85 -14.66 8.61
CA TYR A 170 -0.74 -13.25 8.98
C TYR A 170 -2.07 -12.52 9.04
N TRP A 171 -3.19 -13.17 8.75
CA TRP A 171 -4.50 -12.51 8.69
C TRP A 171 -4.97 -12.08 10.09
N PRO A 172 -5.10 -10.76 10.38
CA PRO A 172 -5.45 -10.28 11.71
C PRO A 172 -6.97 -10.19 11.95
N GLY A 173 -7.78 -10.64 10.98
CA GLY A 173 -9.21 -10.45 10.95
C GLY A 173 -9.65 -9.19 10.21
N ALA A 174 -10.96 -9.10 9.98
CA ALA A 174 -11.56 -8.12 9.08
C ALA A 174 -11.37 -6.67 9.55
N GLN A 175 -10.46 -5.92 8.92
CA GLN A 175 -10.38 -4.46 9.06
C GLN A 175 -10.19 -3.79 7.69
N TYR A 176 -9.12 -4.08 6.91
CA TYR A 176 -8.97 -3.75 5.46
C TYR A 176 -7.83 -4.60 4.86
N VAL A 177 -7.77 -4.76 3.54
CA VAL A 177 -6.93 -5.78 2.87
C VAL A 177 -6.21 -5.19 1.63
N ASP A 178 -4.91 -5.47 1.44
CA ASP A 178 -4.05 -4.96 0.35
C ASP A 178 -3.03 -5.99 -0.27
N ILE A 179 -2.51 -5.73 -1.49
CA ILE A 179 -1.50 -6.51 -2.22
C ILE A 179 -0.43 -5.63 -2.88
N LEU A 180 0.85 -6.01 -2.78
CA LEU A 180 1.96 -5.43 -3.57
C LEU A 180 2.39 -6.34 -4.73
N GLY A 181 2.64 -5.81 -5.94
CA GLY A 181 3.10 -6.60 -7.10
C GLY A 181 4.36 -6.04 -7.76
N PHE A 182 5.29 -6.91 -8.18
CA PHE A 182 6.56 -6.54 -8.84
C PHE A 182 7.01 -7.61 -9.84
N GLU A 183 7.67 -7.18 -10.93
CA GLU A 183 8.40 -8.04 -11.89
C GLU A 183 9.77 -7.42 -12.22
N ARG A 184 10.85 -8.22 -12.27
CA ARG A 184 12.25 -7.77 -12.43
C ARG A 184 12.72 -7.58 -13.88
N LYS A 185 11.98 -8.09 -14.86
CA LYS A 185 12.31 -7.97 -16.29
C LYS A 185 11.56 -6.81 -16.91
N ASN A 186 12.14 -6.15 -17.92
CA ASN A 186 11.48 -5.10 -18.69
C ASN A 186 10.55 -5.73 -19.75
N VAL A 187 9.58 -6.50 -19.28
CA VAL A 187 8.55 -7.15 -20.10
C VAL A 187 7.22 -6.47 -19.84
N LEU A 188 6.36 -6.45 -20.84
CA LEU A 188 5.02 -5.92 -20.63
C LEU A 188 4.27 -6.82 -19.61
N PRO A 189 3.60 -6.27 -18.57
CA PRO A 189 2.92 -7.08 -17.55
C PRO A 189 1.72 -7.83 -18.12
N ASP A 190 1.53 -9.13 -17.91
CA ASP A 190 0.38 -9.89 -18.46
C ASP A 190 -0.95 -9.11 -18.35
N ARG A 191 -1.78 -9.11 -19.41
CA ARG A 191 -2.98 -8.26 -19.52
C ARG A 191 -4.03 -8.54 -18.43
N THR A 192 -3.93 -9.69 -17.77
CA THR A 192 -4.86 -10.11 -16.70
C THR A 192 -4.19 -10.15 -15.34
N LYS A 193 -2.93 -9.73 -15.23
CA LYS A 193 -2.12 -9.86 -14.00
C LYS A 193 -2.78 -9.15 -12.82
N ALA A 194 -3.15 -7.88 -12.99
CA ALA A 194 -3.79 -7.12 -11.90
C ALA A 194 -5.09 -7.79 -11.47
N LEU A 195 -5.96 -8.15 -12.42
CA LEU A 195 -7.22 -8.84 -12.13
C LEU A 195 -6.99 -10.14 -11.37
N LYS A 196 -6.10 -11.02 -11.85
CA LYS A 196 -5.83 -12.32 -11.21
C LYS A 196 -5.37 -12.16 -9.76
N VAL A 197 -4.42 -11.25 -9.53
CA VAL A 197 -3.84 -11.01 -8.21
C VAL A 197 -4.88 -10.39 -7.26
N ILE A 198 -5.52 -9.31 -7.68
CA ILE A 198 -6.48 -8.55 -6.86
C ILE A 198 -7.74 -9.38 -6.59
N LYS A 199 -8.27 -10.08 -7.60
CA LYS A 199 -9.46 -10.91 -7.44
C LYS A 199 -9.22 -12.09 -6.51
N LYS A 200 -8.10 -12.83 -6.67
CA LYS A 200 -7.78 -13.96 -5.80
C LYS A 200 -7.77 -13.55 -4.33
N PHE A 201 -7.18 -12.41 -4.04
CA PHE A 201 -7.15 -11.87 -2.70
C PHE A 201 -8.50 -11.35 -2.20
N SER A 202 -9.24 -10.65 -3.07
CA SER A 202 -10.60 -10.21 -2.75
C SER A 202 -11.49 -11.40 -2.38
N ASP A 203 -11.46 -12.47 -3.17
CA ASP A 203 -12.23 -13.69 -2.93
C ASP A 203 -11.90 -14.33 -1.57
N LEU A 204 -10.63 -14.26 -1.13
CA LEU A 204 -10.19 -14.84 0.14
C LEU A 204 -10.55 -13.99 1.36
N TYR A 205 -10.37 -12.67 1.29
CA TYR A 205 -10.39 -11.82 2.47
C TYR A 205 -11.37 -10.67 2.41
N SER A 206 -11.68 -10.18 1.22
CA SER A 206 -12.46 -8.96 1.07
C SER A 206 -13.94 -9.24 0.88
N THR A 207 -14.29 -10.07 -0.11
CA THR A 207 -15.67 -10.49 -0.39
C THR A 207 -16.32 -11.18 0.80
N PRO A 208 -15.71 -12.18 1.45
CA PRO A 208 -16.34 -12.88 2.58
C PRO A 208 -16.55 -12.00 3.82
N ASN A 209 -15.80 -10.90 3.92
CA ASN A 209 -15.82 -10.00 5.08
C ASN A 209 -16.44 -8.63 4.77
N ASN A 210 -16.97 -8.41 3.56
CA ASN A 210 -17.50 -7.13 3.08
C ASN A 210 -16.54 -5.94 3.29
N LEU A 211 -15.25 -6.16 3.01
CA LEU A 211 -14.21 -5.14 3.12
C LEU A 211 -13.91 -4.54 1.75
N PRO A 212 -13.46 -3.28 1.71
CA PRO A 212 -12.85 -2.72 0.51
C PRO A 212 -11.39 -3.18 0.37
N VAL A 213 -10.97 -3.29 -0.90
CA VAL A 213 -9.59 -3.55 -1.31
C VAL A 213 -8.94 -2.23 -1.68
N VAL A 214 -7.75 -1.98 -1.13
CA VAL A 214 -6.89 -0.85 -1.49
C VAL A 214 -5.53 -1.43 -1.86
N LEU A 215 -4.91 -0.96 -2.96
CA LEU A 215 -3.50 -1.27 -3.22
C LEU A 215 -2.61 -0.22 -2.54
N SER A 216 -1.96 -0.53 -1.42
CA SER A 216 -1.22 0.44 -0.61
C SER A 216 0.05 0.91 -1.31
N GLU A 217 0.66 0.07 -2.14
CA GLU A 217 1.71 0.45 -3.07
C GLU A 217 1.58 -0.37 -4.36
N THR A 218 1.74 0.27 -5.51
CA THR A 218 1.76 -0.43 -6.80
C THR A 218 2.50 0.39 -7.84
N GLY A 219 3.13 -0.27 -8.80
CA GLY A 219 3.84 0.37 -9.90
C GLY A 219 4.21 -0.65 -10.96
N ALA A 220 4.81 -0.18 -12.05
CA ALA A 220 5.46 -1.04 -13.02
C ALA A 220 6.93 -0.63 -13.11
N SER A 221 7.79 -1.51 -12.63
CA SER A 221 9.22 -1.25 -12.48
C SER A 221 9.92 -1.35 -13.82
N TYR A 222 10.76 -0.37 -14.12
CA TYR A 222 11.64 -0.38 -15.27
C TYR A 222 13.08 -0.31 -14.78
N THR A 223 13.88 -1.29 -15.17
CA THR A 223 15.22 -1.49 -14.62
C THR A 223 16.28 -1.20 -15.66
N VAL A 224 17.34 -0.52 -15.26
CA VAL A 224 18.56 -0.30 -16.04
C VAL A 224 19.77 -0.73 -15.23
N SER A 225 20.81 -1.23 -15.90
CA SER A 225 22.11 -1.51 -15.28
C SER A 225 22.75 -0.20 -14.82
N LEU A 226 23.19 -0.14 -13.57
CA LEU A 226 23.93 1.02 -13.05
C LEU A 226 25.32 1.18 -13.70
N GLU A 227 25.92 0.07 -14.14
CA GLU A 227 27.25 0.07 -14.77
C GLU A 227 27.17 0.48 -16.25
N THR A 228 26.24 -0.11 -17.00
CA THR A 228 26.21 0.05 -18.46
C THR A 228 25.13 1.01 -18.96
N GLY A 229 24.20 1.41 -18.08
CA GLY A 229 22.99 2.18 -18.46
C GLY A 229 21.99 1.40 -19.32
N ARG A 230 22.29 0.15 -19.68
CA ARG A 230 21.44 -0.65 -20.57
C ARG A 230 20.18 -1.12 -19.85
N PRO A 231 19.01 -1.11 -20.52
CA PRO A 231 17.79 -1.69 -19.99
C PRO A 231 17.97 -3.18 -19.65
N ALA A 232 17.32 -3.63 -18.58
CA ALA A 232 17.20 -5.05 -18.30
C ALA A 232 16.51 -5.79 -19.47
N PRO A 233 16.76 -7.10 -19.66
CA PRO A 233 16.14 -7.86 -20.74
C PRO A 233 14.60 -7.81 -20.73
N GLY A 234 14.00 -7.87 -21.92
CA GLY A 234 12.54 -7.96 -22.12
C GLY A 234 11.99 -7.07 -23.23
N GLY A 235 12.71 -6.00 -23.60
CA GLY A 235 12.43 -5.18 -24.78
C GLY A 235 11.22 -4.24 -24.70
N ALA A 236 10.49 -4.21 -23.59
CA ALA A 236 9.39 -3.27 -23.39
C ALA A 236 9.92 -1.89 -22.97
N SER A 237 9.23 -0.82 -23.39
CA SER A 237 9.53 0.54 -22.92
C SER A 237 8.96 0.78 -21.52
N GLU A 238 9.60 1.67 -20.75
CA GLU A 238 9.09 2.13 -19.45
C GLU A 238 7.65 2.65 -19.56
N HIS A 239 7.38 3.47 -20.59
CA HIS A 239 6.06 4.02 -20.88
C HIS A 239 5.01 2.91 -21.04
N ASP A 240 5.27 1.93 -21.89
CA ASP A 240 4.27 0.90 -22.22
C ASP A 240 4.01 -0.04 -21.05
N MET A 241 5.03 -0.34 -20.26
CA MET A 241 4.89 -1.13 -19.02
C MET A 241 3.97 -0.42 -18.02
N LYS A 242 4.26 0.86 -17.74
CA LYS A 242 3.47 1.67 -16.78
C LYS A 242 2.06 1.92 -17.28
N LEU A 243 1.91 2.29 -18.54
CA LEU A 243 0.59 2.52 -19.15
C LEU A 243 -0.25 1.24 -19.16
N ARG A 244 0.35 0.09 -19.48
CA ARG A 244 -0.36 -1.20 -19.49
C ARG A 244 -0.79 -1.63 -18.10
N TRP A 245 0.05 -1.42 -17.08
CA TRP A 245 -0.33 -1.69 -15.70
C TRP A 245 -1.45 -0.77 -15.22
N LEU A 246 -1.31 0.54 -15.45
CA LEU A 246 -2.32 1.53 -15.08
C LEU A 246 -3.68 1.26 -15.75
N LYS A 247 -3.68 0.87 -17.03
CA LYS A 247 -4.91 0.48 -17.76
C LYS A 247 -5.59 -0.75 -17.14
N GLN A 248 -4.84 -1.68 -16.55
CA GLN A 248 -5.46 -2.82 -15.85
C GLN A 248 -6.11 -2.40 -14.54
N LEU A 249 -5.46 -1.54 -13.76
CA LEU A 249 -5.99 -1.04 -12.48
C LEU A 249 -7.25 -0.18 -12.64
N LEU A 250 -7.34 0.57 -13.74
CA LEU A 250 -8.46 1.47 -14.02
C LEU A 250 -9.49 0.88 -15.00
N GLY A 251 -9.23 -0.32 -15.52
CA GLY A 251 -10.05 -0.94 -16.56
C GLY A 251 -11.36 -1.52 -16.01
N ASP A 252 -12.43 -1.42 -16.81
CA ASP A 252 -13.76 -1.92 -16.46
C ASP A 252 -13.78 -3.38 -16.02
N ASN A 253 -12.90 -4.21 -16.60
CA ASN A 253 -12.81 -5.62 -16.27
C ASN A 253 -12.47 -5.86 -14.79
N LEU A 254 -11.49 -5.12 -14.25
CA LEU A 254 -11.13 -5.22 -12.83
C LEU A 254 -12.28 -4.73 -11.95
N ILE A 255 -12.84 -3.57 -12.29
CA ILE A 255 -13.85 -2.90 -11.46
C ILE A 255 -15.15 -3.71 -11.41
N LYS A 256 -15.57 -4.31 -12.53
CA LYS A 256 -16.74 -5.20 -12.58
C LYS A 256 -16.49 -6.51 -11.81
N SER A 257 -15.27 -7.06 -11.89
CA SER A 257 -14.93 -8.33 -11.24
C SER A 257 -14.61 -8.19 -9.75
N VAL A 258 -14.21 -6.99 -9.31
CA VAL A 258 -13.80 -6.68 -7.94
C VAL A 258 -14.43 -5.33 -7.52
N PRO A 259 -15.76 -5.27 -7.31
CA PRO A 259 -16.48 -4.01 -7.06
C PRO A 259 -16.10 -3.31 -5.74
N ASN A 260 -15.45 -4.05 -4.84
CA ASN A 260 -14.90 -3.55 -3.59
C ASN A 260 -13.47 -3.01 -3.74
N PHE A 261 -12.85 -3.02 -4.92
CA PHE A 261 -11.60 -2.31 -5.19
C PHE A 261 -11.85 -0.80 -5.22
N LYS A 262 -11.29 -0.06 -4.26
CA LYS A 262 -11.62 1.35 -4.02
C LYS A 262 -10.47 2.32 -4.29
N ALA A 263 -9.23 1.90 -4.13
CA ALA A 263 -8.10 2.82 -4.31
C ALA A 263 -6.78 2.10 -4.58
N PHE A 264 -5.80 2.83 -5.11
CA PHE A 264 -4.40 2.42 -5.08
C PHE A 264 -3.48 3.62 -4.84
N SER A 265 -2.28 3.37 -4.33
CA SER A 265 -1.21 4.36 -4.29
C SER A 265 -0.08 3.97 -5.24
N TRP A 266 0.19 4.84 -6.21
CA TRP A 266 1.25 4.65 -7.18
C TRP A 266 2.63 4.92 -6.54
N PHE A 267 3.54 3.96 -6.70
CA PHE A 267 4.91 4.01 -6.23
C PHE A 267 5.84 4.30 -7.40
N GLU A 268 6.35 5.54 -7.46
CA GLU A 268 7.23 6.03 -8.52
C GLU A 268 8.49 6.63 -7.89
N VAL A 269 9.44 5.76 -7.56
CA VAL A 269 10.70 6.18 -6.93
C VAL A 269 11.86 5.50 -7.65
N LYS A 270 12.84 6.30 -8.09
CA LYS A 270 14.11 5.80 -8.63
C LYS A 270 14.96 5.25 -7.48
N LYS A 271 15.33 3.98 -7.59
CA LYS A 271 16.04 3.24 -6.54
C LYS A 271 17.12 2.37 -7.16
N ASN A 272 18.20 2.18 -6.41
CA ASN A 272 19.21 1.19 -6.73
C ASN A 272 18.76 -0.15 -6.13
N GLU A 273 18.72 -1.19 -6.95
CA GLU A 273 18.31 -2.53 -6.54
C GLU A 273 19.37 -3.54 -7.00
N ASP A 274 19.68 -4.51 -6.13
CA ASP A 274 20.49 -5.65 -6.51
C ASP A 274 19.66 -6.60 -7.37
N ALA A 275 19.97 -6.63 -8.67
CA ALA A 275 19.24 -7.43 -9.67
C ALA A 275 19.62 -8.94 -9.65
N SER A 276 20.47 -9.37 -8.72
CA SER A 276 20.85 -10.78 -8.52
C SER A 276 19.66 -11.63 -8.09
#